data_AF-A0A382NF46-F1
#
_entry.id   AF-A0A382NF46-F1
#
_cell.length_a   1.000
_cell.length_b   1.000
_cell.length_c   1.000
_cell.angle_alpha   90.00
_cell.angle_beta   90.00
_cell.angle_gamma   90.00
#
_symmetry.space_group_name_H-M   'P 1'
#
loop_
_entity.id
_entity.type
_entity.pdbx_description
1 polymer ?
#
loop_
_entity_poly.entity_id
_entity_poly.type
_entity_poly.pdbx_seq_one_letter_code
_entity_poly.pdbx_strand_id
1 'polypeptide(L)'
;MSSSLSKKKQIHKSLLTKTLLVFFIFVSSTFFIHMSFGASGERDASCHVLEISEHCDLSGIGHLIYGDLIVGGVLALFFHHLAHKNQVRIDKIINSNEEHRLKRKDFAVFHLKSQVTAMLFNLGRIKKLAEFYNTAVKADYHPLTLEEKERTWKIRTLNERVKFEEEKLGRLLDVVRSTLVGAQDVLEPEVITQADGVITFVGEMVIEEQQDGTMEFVKYVVSKKKVLYLLEKLKSYSVMTHTFRKMKETFEDEHASVYQDASNQKTIMNK
;
A
#
# COMPACT_ATOMS: atom_id res chain seq x y z
N MET A 1 -23.26 12.33 -12.39
CA MET A 1 -22.58 11.47 -13.40
C MET A 1 -22.65 11.97 -14.86
N SER A 2 -23.48 12.97 -15.22
CA SER A 2 -23.67 13.39 -16.63
C SER A 2 -22.54 14.29 -17.20
N SER A 3 -21.84 15.06 -16.38
CA SER A 3 -20.84 16.05 -16.85
C SER A 3 -19.50 15.46 -17.31
N SER A 4 -19.11 14.27 -16.82
CA SER A 4 -17.85 13.62 -17.20
C SER A 4 -17.91 12.95 -18.59
N LEU A 5 -19.09 12.43 -18.96
CA LEU A 5 -19.35 11.80 -20.26
C LEU A 5 -19.31 12.82 -21.40
N SER A 6 -19.89 14.02 -21.18
CA SER A 6 -19.87 15.11 -22.16
C SER A 6 -18.45 15.61 -22.45
N LYS A 7 -17.62 15.80 -21.40
CA LYS A 7 -16.21 16.20 -21.55
C LYS A 7 -15.38 15.17 -22.31
N LYS A 8 -15.55 13.87 -22.05
CA LYS A 8 -14.85 12.80 -22.81
C LYS A 8 -15.18 12.83 -24.30
N LYS A 9 -16.46 12.99 -24.65
CA LYS A 9 -16.93 13.01 -26.05
C LYS A 9 -16.40 14.23 -26.81
N GLN A 10 -16.30 15.38 -26.14
CA GLN A 10 -15.78 16.62 -26.71
C GLN A 10 -14.25 16.58 -26.93
N ILE A 11 -13.49 15.97 -26.00
CA ILE A 11 -12.04 15.78 -26.14
C ILE A 11 -11.72 14.83 -27.30
N HIS A 12 -12.50 13.74 -27.47
CA HIS A 12 -12.31 12.79 -28.56
C HIS A 12 -12.55 13.46 -29.93
N LYS A 13 -13.63 14.25 -30.06
CA LYS A 13 -13.94 14.97 -31.30
C LYS A 13 -12.88 16.01 -31.66
N SER A 14 -12.31 16.70 -30.65
CA SER A 14 -11.22 17.66 -30.83
C SER A 14 -9.88 17.02 -31.20
N LEU A 15 -9.58 15.83 -30.65
CA LEU A 15 -8.37 15.08 -31.01
C LEU A 15 -8.47 14.59 -32.45
N LEU A 16 -9.62 14.02 -32.83
CA LEU A 16 -9.87 13.47 -34.15
C LEU A 16 -9.82 14.55 -35.24
N THR A 17 -10.36 15.75 -34.99
CA THR A 17 -10.23 16.90 -35.91
C THR A 17 -8.80 17.41 -36.03
N LYS A 18 -8.03 17.46 -34.93
CA LYS A 18 -6.62 17.87 -34.98
C LYS A 18 -5.75 16.86 -35.72
N THR A 19 -5.98 15.55 -35.50
CA THR A 19 -5.27 14.49 -36.21
C THR A 19 -5.63 14.47 -37.70
N LEU A 20 -6.92 14.63 -38.04
CA LEU A 20 -7.36 14.77 -39.43
C LEU A 20 -6.76 15.99 -40.11
N LEU A 21 -6.66 17.12 -39.41
CA LEU A 21 -6.10 18.34 -39.98
C LEU A 21 -4.61 18.19 -40.27
N VAL A 22 -3.85 17.58 -39.35
CA VAL A 22 -2.43 17.29 -39.57
C VAL A 22 -2.24 16.25 -40.67
N PHE A 23 -3.09 15.22 -40.72
CA PHE A 23 -3.10 14.25 -41.80
C PHE A 23 -3.41 14.90 -43.16
N PHE A 24 -4.40 15.79 -43.23
CA PHE A 24 -4.72 16.52 -44.45
C PHE A 24 -3.59 17.45 -44.87
N ILE A 25 -2.96 18.18 -43.94
CA ILE A 25 -1.81 19.02 -44.28
C ILE A 25 -0.66 18.17 -44.79
N PHE A 26 -0.35 17.05 -44.13
CA PHE A 26 0.73 16.15 -44.52
C PHE A 26 0.47 15.48 -45.87
N VAL A 27 -0.73 14.93 -46.08
CA VAL A 27 -1.12 14.28 -47.34
C VAL A 27 -1.20 15.31 -48.44
N SER A 28 -1.80 16.48 -48.22
CA SER A 28 -1.85 17.52 -49.24
C SER A 28 -0.46 18.05 -49.57
N SER A 29 0.43 18.26 -48.60
CA SER A 29 1.80 18.73 -48.89
C SER A 29 2.64 17.68 -49.61
N THR A 30 2.61 16.42 -49.16
CA THR A 30 3.32 15.32 -49.83
C THR A 30 2.73 15.00 -51.21
N PHE A 31 1.41 15.04 -51.36
CA PHE A 31 0.73 14.88 -52.64
C PHE A 31 1.05 16.02 -53.60
N PHE A 32 1.04 17.28 -53.13
CA PHE A 32 1.42 18.42 -53.97
C PHE A 32 2.88 18.32 -54.41
N ILE A 33 3.79 17.95 -53.52
CA ILE A 33 5.20 17.76 -53.88
C ILE A 33 5.38 16.59 -54.87
N HIS A 34 4.71 15.45 -54.66
CA HIS A 34 4.75 14.32 -55.60
C HIS A 34 4.11 14.62 -56.95
N MET A 35 2.99 15.35 -56.99
CA MET A 35 2.30 15.71 -58.23
C MET A 35 3.01 16.83 -58.98
N SER A 36 3.59 17.80 -58.27
CA SER A 36 4.32 18.91 -58.89
C SER A 36 5.74 18.53 -59.34
N PHE A 37 6.36 17.49 -58.76
CA PHE A 37 7.79 17.21 -59.00
C PHE A 37 8.14 15.72 -59.21
N GLY A 38 7.18 14.79 -59.12
CA GLY A 38 7.39 13.35 -59.31
C GLY A 38 7.01 12.82 -60.71
N ALA A 39 6.60 13.71 -61.62
CA ALA A 39 6.03 13.35 -62.92
C ALA A 39 6.85 13.87 -64.12
N SER A 40 8.18 13.81 -64.07
CA SER A 40 9.00 13.80 -65.31
C SER A 40 10.40 13.26 -65.01
N GLY A 41 10.68 12.08 -65.56
CA GLY A 41 11.99 11.44 -65.51
C GLY A 41 12.81 11.73 -66.75
N GLU A 42 12.99 13.00 -67.13
CA GLU A 42 13.84 13.35 -68.28
C GLU A 42 14.55 14.69 -68.04
N ARG A 43 15.87 14.62 -67.79
CA ARG A 43 16.73 15.79 -67.54
C ARG A 43 17.04 16.49 -68.86
N ASP A 44 16.38 17.61 -69.12
CA ASP A 44 16.81 18.51 -70.19
C ASP A 44 18.00 19.39 -69.75
N ALA A 45 19.03 19.45 -70.59
CA ALA A 45 20.34 20.02 -70.28
C ALA A 45 20.40 21.56 -70.29
N SER A 46 19.27 22.25 -70.49
CA SER A 46 19.21 23.71 -70.65
C SER A 46 18.69 24.48 -69.43
N CYS A 47 18.48 23.83 -68.28
CA CYS A 47 17.85 24.50 -67.14
C CYS A 47 18.77 24.83 -65.96
N HIS A 48 18.67 26.08 -65.51
CA HIS A 48 19.50 26.66 -64.46
C HIS A 48 18.96 26.29 -63.07
N VAL A 49 19.86 25.99 -62.13
CA VAL A 49 19.61 25.36 -60.82
C VAL A 49 18.57 26.07 -59.91
N LEU A 50 18.17 27.32 -60.22
CA LEU A 50 17.32 28.16 -59.39
C LEU A 50 16.10 28.76 -60.13
N GLU A 51 15.83 28.37 -61.37
CA GLU A 51 14.72 28.95 -62.15
C GLU A 51 13.44 28.12 -61.98
N ILE A 52 12.37 28.75 -61.48
CA ILE A 52 11.04 28.14 -61.36
C ILE A 52 10.28 28.46 -62.65
N SER A 53 10.21 27.51 -63.57
CA SER A 53 9.53 27.60 -64.86
C SER A 53 8.69 26.34 -65.10
N GLU A 54 7.55 26.46 -65.79
CA GLU A 54 6.63 25.34 -66.11
C GLU A 54 7.24 24.25 -67.01
N HIS A 55 8.46 24.44 -67.51
CA HIS A 55 9.15 23.51 -68.41
C HIS A 55 10.43 22.92 -67.84
N CYS A 56 10.75 23.17 -66.56
CA CYS A 56 11.94 22.63 -65.94
C CYS A 56 11.71 22.12 -64.54
N ASP A 57 12.19 20.89 -64.31
CA ASP A 57 12.15 20.26 -63.00
C ASP A 57 13.06 20.99 -62.01
N LEU A 58 12.50 21.25 -60.83
CA LEU A 58 13.21 21.85 -59.71
C LEU A 58 14.41 20.96 -59.33
N SER A 59 15.62 21.53 -59.33
CA SER A 59 16.86 20.82 -58.99
C SER A 59 16.75 20.00 -57.69
N GLY A 60 17.43 18.84 -57.60
CA GLY A 60 17.40 17.93 -56.45
C GLY A 60 17.75 18.57 -55.08
N ILE A 61 18.36 19.77 -55.08
CA ILE A 61 18.57 20.58 -53.88
C ILE A 61 17.25 21.21 -53.37
N GLY A 62 16.36 21.61 -54.28
CA GLY A 62 15.01 22.07 -53.95
C GLY A 62 14.14 20.96 -53.36
N HIS A 63 14.26 19.73 -53.86
CA HIS A 63 13.60 18.55 -53.27
C HIS A 63 14.08 18.27 -51.83
N LEU A 64 15.38 18.41 -51.57
CA LEU A 64 15.97 18.24 -50.24
C LEU A 64 15.50 19.34 -49.25
N ILE A 65 15.47 20.60 -49.69
CA ILE A 65 15.12 21.75 -48.85
C ILE A 65 13.60 21.81 -48.61
N TYR A 66 12.77 21.69 -49.64
CA TYR A 66 11.32 21.84 -49.50
C TYR A 66 10.60 20.54 -49.14
N GLY A 67 11.08 19.39 -49.65
CA GLY A 67 10.55 18.07 -49.32
C GLY A 67 11.02 17.63 -47.94
N ASP A 68 12.28 17.25 -47.82
CA ASP A 68 12.75 16.53 -46.63
C ASP A 68 12.95 17.43 -45.40
N LEU A 69 13.48 18.64 -45.57
CA LEU A 69 13.77 19.54 -44.43
C LEU A 69 12.50 20.18 -43.85
N ILE A 70 11.61 20.71 -44.69
CA ILE A 70 10.37 21.36 -44.22
C ILE A 70 9.38 20.31 -43.70
N VAL A 71 9.14 19.22 -44.44
CA VAL A 71 8.22 18.17 -43.99
C VAL A 71 8.79 17.49 -42.75
N GLY A 72 10.08 17.16 -42.73
CA GLY A 72 10.77 16.60 -41.57
C GLY A 72 10.73 17.52 -40.35
N GLY A 73 10.94 18.82 -40.53
CA GLY A 73 10.87 19.83 -39.48
C GLY A 73 9.47 20.01 -38.89
N VAL A 74 8.44 20.06 -39.73
CA VAL A 74 7.04 20.12 -39.28
C VAL A 74 6.64 18.83 -38.55
N LEU A 75 7.06 17.67 -39.06
CA LEU A 75 6.79 16.38 -38.42
C LEU A 75 7.50 16.28 -37.07
N ALA A 76 8.75 16.73 -36.98
CA ALA A 76 9.53 16.79 -35.74
C ALA A 76 8.89 17.72 -34.71
N LEU A 77 8.45 18.92 -35.12
CA LEU A 77 7.71 19.84 -34.24
C LEU A 77 6.38 19.26 -33.78
N PHE A 78 5.66 18.56 -34.66
CA PHE A 78 4.42 17.89 -34.33
C PHE A 78 4.64 16.75 -33.32
N PHE A 79 5.64 15.89 -33.55
CA PHE A 79 6.01 14.84 -32.60
C PHE A 79 6.50 15.39 -31.27
N HIS A 80 7.29 16.47 -31.28
CA HIS A 80 7.71 17.16 -30.06
C HIS A 80 6.50 17.70 -29.29
N HIS A 81 5.53 18.32 -29.96
CA HIS A 81 4.30 18.80 -29.33
C HIS A 81 3.47 17.65 -28.72
N LEU A 82 3.32 16.54 -29.44
CA LEU A 82 2.62 15.36 -28.94
C LEU A 82 3.37 14.73 -27.75
N ALA A 83 4.68 14.59 -27.83
CA ALA A 83 5.53 14.05 -26.77
C ALA A 83 5.43 14.90 -25.50
N HIS A 84 5.61 16.22 -25.61
CA HIS A 84 5.48 17.15 -24.48
C HIS A 84 4.09 17.07 -23.84
N LYS A 85 3.02 17.06 -24.64
CA LYS A 85 1.65 16.95 -24.13
C LYS A 85 1.38 15.61 -23.44
N ASN A 86 1.95 14.52 -23.95
CA ASN A 86 1.84 13.20 -23.34
C ASN A 86 2.64 13.13 -22.03
N GLN A 87 3.84 13.71 -22.00
CA GLN A 87 4.68 13.80 -20.80
C GLN A 87 3.95 14.55 -19.67
N VAL A 88 3.42 15.75 -19.95
CA VAL A 88 2.66 16.54 -18.95
C VAL A 88 1.45 15.78 -18.41
N ARG A 89 0.78 14.98 -19.26
CA ARG A 89 -0.34 14.13 -18.81
C ARG A 89 0.13 13.00 -17.90
N ILE A 90 1.24 12.35 -18.24
CA ILE A 90 1.84 11.29 -17.45
C ILE A 90 2.26 11.85 -16.09
N ASP A 91 2.94 12.99 -16.04
CA ASP A 91 3.36 13.64 -14.79
C ASP A 91 2.16 13.96 -13.89
N LYS A 92 1.06 14.45 -14.49
CA LYS A 92 -0.18 14.70 -13.75
C LYS A 92 -0.78 13.41 -13.17
N ILE A 93 -0.77 12.32 -13.95
CA ILE A 93 -1.25 11.01 -13.49
C ILE A 93 -0.37 10.50 -12.35
N ILE A 94 0.96 10.58 -12.51
CA ILE A 94 1.94 10.17 -11.50
C ILE A 94 1.72 10.94 -10.19
N ASN A 95 1.65 12.27 -10.24
CA ASN A 95 1.43 13.09 -9.06
C ASN A 95 0.09 12.79 -8.38
N SER A 96 -0.97 12.58 -9.15
CA SER A 96 -2.27 12.20 -8.57
C SER A 96 -2.24 10.81 -7.93
N ASN A 97 -1.53 9.85 -8.54
CA ASN A 97 -1.38 8.51 -8.00
C ASN A 97 -0.54 8.49 -6.73
N GLU A 98 0.54 9.30 -6.70
CA GLU A 98 1.39 9.50 -5.52
C GLU A 98 0.56 10.08 -4.35
N GLU A 99 -0.25 11.10 -4.61
CA GLU A 99 -1.15 11.67 -3.59
C GLU A 99 -2.15 10.63 -3.04
N HIS A 100 -2.74 9.82 -3.92
CA HIS A 100 -3.63 8.72 -3.50
C HIS A 100 -2.88 7.64 -2.71
N ARG A 101 -1.63 7.33 -3.08
CA ARG A 101 -0.77 6.39 -2.35
C ARG A 101 -0.49 6.87 -0.92
N LEU A 102 -0.13 8.15 -0.76
CA LEU A 102 0.14 8.74 0.55
C LEU A 102 -1.10 8.74 1.45
N LYS A 103 -2.28 9.10 0.91
CA LYS A 103 -3.55 9.02 1.66
C LYS A 103 -3.89 7.60 2.11
N ARG A 104 -3.65 6.60 1.24
CA ARG A 104 -3.81 5.18 1.61
C ARG A 104 -2.85 4.76 2.71
N LYS A 105 -1.59 5.23 2.66
CA LYS A 105 -0.59 5.03 3.72
C LYS A 105 -1.07 5.61 5.05
N ASP A 106 -1.50 6.87 5.07
CA ASP A 106 -1.98 7.53 6.29
C ASP A 106 -3.19 6.82 6.90
N PHE A 107 -4.15 6.44 6.06
CA PHE A 107 -5.33 5.70 6.48
C PHE A 107 -4.96 4.34 7.07
N ALA A 108 -4.07 3.59 6.41
CA ALA A 108 -3.60 2.30 6.89
C ALA A 108 -2.92 2.41 8.25
N VAL A 109 -2.01 3.38 8.44
CA VAL A 109 -1.33 3.58 9.73
C VAL A 109 -2.31 3.97 10.83
N PHE A 110 -3.24 4.89 10.56
CA PHE A 110 -4.27 5.29 11.52
C PHE A 110 -5.13 4.08 11.94
N HIS A 111 -5.54 3.27 10.98
CA HIS A 111 -6.37 2.09 11.21
C HIS A 111 -5.63 1.03 12.02
N LEU A 112 -4.37 0.72 11.64
CA LEU A 112 -3.50 -0.19 12.39
C LEU A 112 -3.28 0.27 13.83
N LYS A 113 -3.02 1.57 14.04
CA LYS A 113 -2.84 2.14 15.39
C LYS A 113 -4.08 1.91 16.27
N SER A 114 -5.26 2.13 15.70
CA SER A 114 -6.54 1.91 16.39
C SER A 114 -6.72 0.43 16.75
N GLN A 115 -6.51 -0.48 15.80
CA GLN A 115 -6.67 -1.92 16.01
C GLN A 115 -5.64 -2.48 17.01
N VAL A 116 -4.38 -2.06 16.94
CA VAL A 116 -3.33 -2.47 17.88
C VAL A 116 -3.63 -1.95 19.30
N THR A 117 -4.20 -0.75 19.42
CA THR A 117 -4.68 -0.23 20.72
C THR A 117 -5.82 -1.08 21.26
N ALA A 118 -6.78 -1.48 20.41
CA ALA A 118 -7.86 -2.38 20.80
C ALA A 118 -7.33 -3.76 21.21
N MET A 119 -6.28 -4.26 20.56
CA MET A 119 -5.63 -5.53 20.90
C MET A 119 -5.02 -5.47 22.31
N LEU A 120 -4.30 -4.39 22.63
CA LEU A 120 -3.76 -4.16 23.97
C LEU A 120 -4.86 -4.12 25.04
N PHE A 121 -6.00 -3.48 24.73
CA PHE A 121 -7.13 -3.40 25.65
C PHE A 121 -7.79 -4.78 25.89
N ASN A 122 -8.00 -5.58 24.83
CA ASN A 122 -8.54 -6.93 24.97
C ASN A 122 -7.60 -7.84 25.77
N LEU A 123 -6.28 -7.76 25.53
CA LEU A 123 -5.27 -8.45 26.34
C LEU A 123 -5.41 -8.13 27.84
N GLY A 124 -5.53 -6.84 28.19
CA GLY A 124 -5.71 -6.41 29.57
C GLY A 124 -7.02 -6.92 30.19
N ARG A 125 -8.11 -6.96 29.40
CA ARG A 125 -9.40 -7.50 29.85
C ARG A 125 -9.34 -9.00 30.13
N ILE A 126 -8.74 -9.78 29.24
CA ILE A 126 -8.55 -11.22 29.42
C ILE A 126 -7.78 -11.48 30.71
N LYS A 127 -6.65 -10.78 30.92
CA LYS A 127 -5.89 -10.90 32.18
C LYS A 127 -6.73 -10.58 33.40
N LYS A 128 -7.49 -9.48 33.37
CA LYS A 128 -8.31 -9.07 34.52
C LYS A 128 -9.41 -10.09 34.84
N LEU A 129 -10.02 -10.67 33.81
CA LEU A 129 -11.03 -11.72 33.97
C LEU A 129 -10.42 -13.01 34.52
N ALA A 130 -9.23 -13.41 34.05
CA ALA A 130 -8.50 -14.55 34.60
C ALA A 130 -8.13 -14.33 36.07
N GLU A 131 -7.71 -13.11 36.46
CA GLU A 131 -7.50 -12.77 37.87
C GLU A 131 -8.78 -12.93 38.71
N PHE A 132 -9.93 -12.43 38.22
CA PHE A 132 -11.21 -12.59 38.92
C PHE A 132 -11.66 -14.04 39.01
N TYR A 133 -11.41 -14.84 37.97
CA TYR A 133 -11.62 -16.28 37.98
C TYR A 133 -10.78 -16.94 39.08
N ASN A 134 -9.49 -16.64 39.13
CA ASN A 134 -8.57 -17.20 40.12
C ASN A 134 -8.94 -16.81 41.56
N THR A 135 -9.39 -15.57 41.78
CA THR A 135 -9.91 -15.14 43.08
C THR A 135 -11.17 -15.92 43.48
N ALA A 136 -12.07 -16.22 42.54
CA ALA A 136 -13.27 -17.01 42.80
C ALA A 136 -12.95 -18.51 43.06
N VAL A 137 -11.90 -19.04 42.42
CA VAL A 137 -11.41 -20.40 42.65
C VAL A 137 -10.74 -20.51 44.03
N LYS A 138 -9.96 -19.52 44.46
CA LYS A 138 -9.18 -19.56 45.71
C LYS A 138 -9.94 -19.13 46.98
N ALA A 139 -11.18 -18.68 46.86
CA ALA A 139 -11.97 -18.25 48.00
C ALA A 139 -12.49 -19.45 48.82
N ASP A 140 -12.25 -19.43 50.13
CA ASP A 140 -12.66 -20.48 51.08
C ASP A 140 -14.17 -20.43 51.32
N TYR A 141 -14.87 -21.54 51.09
CA TYR A 141 -16.31 -21.70 51.37
C TYR A 141 -16.63 -23.09 51.92
N HIS A 142 -17.73 -23.19 52.68
CA HIS A 142 -18.22 -24.47 53.16
C HIS A 142 -18.98 -25.24 52.06
N PRO A 143 -18.70 -26.54 51.87
CA PRO A 143 -19.12 -27.36 50.71
C PRO A 143 -20.61 -27.78 50.68
N LEU A 144 -21.48 -27.12 51.46
CA LEU A 144 -22.90 -27.47 51.55
C LEU A 144 -23.81 -26.23 51.65
N THR A 145 -23.27 -25.02 51.46
CA THR A 145 -24.01 -23.76 51.60
C THR A 145 -24.47 -23.22 50.24
N LEU A 146 -25.47 -22.35 50.24
CA LEU A 146 -25.94 -21.61 49.05
C LEU A 146 -24.77 -20.92 48.30
N GLU A 147 -23.72 -20.55 49.04
CA GLU A 147 -22.51 -19.88 48.56
C GLU A 147 -21.72 -20.72 47.54
N GLU A 148 -21.76 -22.05 47.63
CA GLU A 148 -21.06 -22.92 46.67
C GLU A 148 -21.75 -22.97 45.30
N LYS A 149 -23.09 -22.97 45.27
CA LYS A 149 -23.85 -22.87 44.01
C LYS A 149 -23.60 -21.53 43.33
N GLU A 150 -23.55 -20.44 44.09
CA GLU A 150 -23.23 -19.11 43.59
C GLU A 150 -21.79 -19.04 43.05
N ARG A 151 -20.82 -19.64 43.75
CA ARG A 151 -19.43 -19.77 43.29
C ARG A 151 -19.35 -20.52 41.96
N THR A 152 -19.96 -21.69 41.88
CA THR A 152 -19.94 -22.53 40.67
C THR A 152 -20.53 -21.78 39.47
N TRP A 153 -21.64 -21.07 39.68
CA TRP A 153 -22.24 -20.21 38.66
C TRP A 153 -21.32 -19.05 38.26
N LYS A 154 -20.66 -18.40 39.22
CA LYS A 154 -19.72 -17.29 38.98
C LYS A 154 -18.46 -17.74 38.23
N ILE A 155 -17.86 -18.86 38.62
CA ILE A 155 -16.71 -19.48 37.95
C ILE A 155 -17.05 -19.83 36.50
N ARG A 156 -18.20 -20.48 36.26
CA ARG A 156 -18.66 -20.82 34.91
C ARG A 156 -18.88 -19.56 34.06
N THR A 157 -19.54 -18.54 34.61
CA THR A 157 -19.80 -17.28 33.90
C THR A 157 -18.49 -16.54 33.58
N LEU A 158 -17.52 -16.54 34.49
CA LEU A 158 -16.20 -15.96 34.25
C LEU A 158 -15.42 -16.73 33.19
N ASN A 159 -15.46 -18.06 33.20
CA ASN A 159 -14.83 -18.89 32.17
C ASN A 159 -15.43 -18.63 30.78
N GLU A 160 -16.77 -18.63 30.67
CA GLU A 160 -17.47 -18.26 29.43
C GLU A 160 -17.07 -16.84 28.96
N ARG A 161 -16.89 -15.90 29.90
CA ARG A 161 -16.47 -14.54 29.57
C ARG A 161 -15.02 -14.46 29.09
N VAL A 162 -14.12 -15.23 29.69
CA VAL A 162 -12.72 -15.33 29.24
C VAL A 162 -12.67 -15.84 27.80
N LYS A 163 -13.33 -16.97 27.52
CA LYS A 163 -13.42 -17.55 26.16
C LYS A 163 -14.01 -16.58 25.15
N PHE A 164 -15.05 -15.84 25.54
CA PHE A 164 -15.65 -14.82 24.67
C PHE A 164 -14.65 -13.71 24.30
N GLU A 165 -13.86 -13.21 25.25
CA GLU A 165 -12.85 -12.19 24.96
C GLU A 165 -11.66 -12.76 24.16
N GLU A 166 -11.31 -14.04 24.33
CA GLU A 166 -10.32 -14.74 23.49
C GLU A 166 -10.78 -14.85 22.03
N GLU A 167 -12.01 -15.28 21.78
CA GLU A 167 -12.57 -15.33 20.41
C GLU A 167 -12.61 -13.95 19.77
N LYS A 168 -12.96 -12.93 20.55
CA LYS A 168 -12.98 -11.54 20.09
C LYS A 168 -11.58 -11.04 19.75
N LEU A 169 -10.58 -11.43 20.53
CA LEU A 169 -9.18 -11.16 20.20
C LEU A 169 -8.79 -11.87 18.90
N GLY A 170 -9.14 -13.14 18.70
CA GLY A 170 -8.90 -13.86 17.44
C GLY A 170 -9.46 -13.13 16.22
N ARG A 171 -10.73 -12.70 16.28
CA ARG A 171 -11.36 -11.89 15.23
C ARG A 171 -10.63 -10.56 14.99
N LEU A 172 -10.16 -9.92 16.05
CA LEU A 172 -9.39 -8.68 15.92
C LEU A 172 -8.05 -8.91 15.21
N LEU A 173 -7.35 -10.01 15.52
CA LEU A 173 -6.10 -10.38 14.84
C LEU A 173 -6.32 -10.57 13.34
N ASP A 174 -7.41 -11.24 12.94
CA ASP A 174 -7.74 -11.43 11.52
C ASP A 174 -8.05 -10.11 10.81
N VAL A 175 -8.73 -9.19 11.49
CA VAL A 175 -8.99 -7.84 10.98
C VAL A 175 -7.68 -7.05 10.80
N VAL A 176 -6.71 -7.21 11.70
CA VAL A 176 -5.37 -6.59 11.54
C VAL A 176 -4.63 -7.23 10.36
N ARG A 177 -4.63 -8.57 10.22
CA ARG A 177 -4.02 -9.26 9.06
C ARG A 177 -4.60 -8.77 7.74
N SER A 178 -5.92 -8.67 7.65
CA SER A 178 -6.59 -8.14 6.45
C SER A 178 -6.17 -6.69 6.16
N THR A 179 -5.98 -5.88 7.20
CA THR A 179 -5.52 -4.49 7.04
C THR A 179 -4.06 -4.46 6.55
N LEU A 180 -3.20 -5.34 7.05
CA LEU A 180 -1.81 -5.46 6.61
C LEU A 180 -1.70 -5.90 5.14
N VAL A 181 -2.46 -6.91 4.73
CA VAL A 181 -2.51 -7.35 3.32
C VAL A 181 -2.97 -6.22 2.41
N GLY A 182 -4.01 -5.49 2.80
CA GLY A 182 -4.52 -4.35 2.03
C GLY A 182 -3.58 -3.14 2.01
N ALA A 183 -2.61 -3.08 2.91
CA ALA A 183 -1.65 -1.98 3.03
C ALA A 183 -0.24 -2.37 2.57
N GLN A 184 -0.06 -3.57 2.00
CA GLN A 184 1.24 -4.11 1.62
C GLN A 184 1.93 -3.31 0.50
N ASP A 185 1.16 -2.64 -0.35
CA ASP A 185 1.66 -1.81 -1.45
C ASP A 185 2.06 -0.39 -1.00
N VAL A 186 1.67 0.05 0.20
CA VAL A 186 1.89 1.42 0.69
C VAL A 186 2.73 1.51 1.96
N LEU A 187 2.77 0.47 2.78
CA LEU A 187 3.56 0.42 4.01
C LEU A 187 4.98 -0.11 3.76
N GLU A 188 5.88 0.26 4.65
CA GLU A 188 7.25 -0.25 4.63
C GLU A 188 7.27 -1.75 4.99
N PRO A 189 7.98 -2.61 4.24
CA PRO A 189 8.01 -4.05 4.46
C PRO A 189 8.43 -4.44 5.89
N GLU A 190 9.31 -3.65 6.50
CA GLU A 190 9.77 -3.84 7.88
C GLU A 190 8.62 -3.68 8.89
N VAL A 191 7.76 -2.67 8.70
CA VAL A 191 6.58 -2.44 9.56
C VAL A 191 5.58 -3.57 9.41
N ILE A 192 5.37 -4.06 8.18
CA ILE A 192 4.46 -5.17 7.90
C ILE A 192 4.96 -6.44 8.57
N THR A 193 6.23 -6.79 8.39
CA THR A 193 6.84 -8.00 8.93
C THR A 193 6.81 -7.99 10.46
N GLN A 194 7.13 -6.86 11.09
CA GLN A 194 7.06 -6.73 12.54
C GLN A 194 5.62 -6.81 13.05
N ALA A 195 4.67 -6.17 12.39
CA ALA A 195 3.26 -6.24 12.77
C ALA A 195 2.74 -7.67 12.68
N ASP A 196 3.05 -8.38 11.58
CA ASP A 196 2.65 -9.78 11.37
C ASP A 196 3.27 -10.72 12.41
N GLY A 197 4.56 -10.53 12.75
CA GLY A 197 5.22 -11.27 13.81
C GLY A 197 4.58 -11.07 15.20
N VAL A 198 4.16 -9.83 15.52
CA VAL A 198 3.44 -9.54 16.77
C VAL A 198 2.06 -10.19 16.77
N ILE A 199 1.31 -10.10 15.67
CA ILE A 199 -0.04 -10.68 15.55
C ILE A 199 0.02 -12.21 15.65
N THR A 200 1.00 -12.84 15.01
CA THR A 200 1.21 -14.29 15.08
C THR A 200 1.55 -14.72 16.51
N PHE A 201 2.46 -14.01 17.16
CA PHE A 201 2.82 -14.29 18.57
C PHE A 201 1.61 -14.14 19.51
N VAL A 202 0.76 -13.13 19.29
CA VAL A 202 -0.47 -12.93 20.05
C VAL A 202 -1.51 -14.01 19.69
N GLY A 203 -1.56 -14.48 18.44
CA GLY A 203 -2.45 -15.57 18.01
C GLY A 203 -2.12 -16.93 18.65
N GLU A 204 -0.85 -17.17 18.95
CA GLU A 204 -0.37 -18.39 19.63
C GLU A 204 -0.46 -18.32 21.16
N MET A 205 -1.22 -17.37 21.69
CA MET A 205 -1.45 -17.28 23.12
C MET A 205 -2.43 -18.35 23.56
N VAL A 206 -2.10 -19.01 24.67
CA VAL A 206 -2.93 -20.02 25.32
C VAL A 206 -3.12 -19.59 26.77
N ILE A 207 -4.35 -19.64 27.25
CA ILE A 207 -4.65 -19.61 28.69
C ILE A 207 -4.62 -21.05 29.17
N GLU A 208 -3.69 -21.36 30.07
CA GLU A 208 -3.53 -22.70 30.62
C GLU A 208 -4.24 -22.81 31.97
N GLU A 209 -4.96 -23.90 32.20
CA GLU A 209 -5.45 -24.24 33.54
C GLU A 209 -4.33 -24.97 34.30
N GLN A 210 -3.91 -24.40 35.43
CA GLN A 210 -2.95 -24.98 36.35
C GLN A 210 -3.55 -26.15 37.14
N GLN A 211 -2.70 -26.95 37.77
CA GLN A 211 -3.11 -28.08 38.62
C GLN A 211 -3.98 -27.66 39.82
N ASP A 212 -3.92 -26.40 40.24
CA ASP A 212 -4.76 -25.81 41.30
C ASP A 212 -6.13 -25.32 40.77
N GLY A 213 -6.43 -25.56 39.49
CA GLY A 213 -7.65 -25.12 38.82
C GLY A 213 -7.67 -23.63 38.47
N THR A 214 -6.58 -22.89 38.67
CA THR A 214 -6.47 -21.49 38.27
C THR A 214 -6.05 -21.33 36.81
N MET A 215 -6.44 -20.21 36.20
CA MET A 215 -6.06 -19.84 34.84
C MET A 215 -4.78 -18.99 34.86
N GLU A 216 -3.78 -19.41 34.10
CA GLU A 216 -2.56 -18.64 33.89
C GLU A 216 -2.45 -18.14 32.45
N PHE A 217 -2.15 -16.86 32.32
CA PHE A 217 -1.86 -16.25 31.03
C PHE A 217 -0.33 -16.16 30.82
N VAL A 218 0.27 -17.29 30.47
CA VAL A 218 1.73 -17.50 30.40
C VAL A 218 2.44 -16.44 29.55
N LYS A 219 1.93 -16.17 28.33
CA LYS A 219 2.57 -15.23 27.39
C LYS A 219 2.20 -13.76 27.59
N TYR A 220 1.36 -13.42 28.57
CA TYR A 220 0.79 -12.05 28.71
C TYR A 220 1.85 -10.95 28.75
N VAL A 221 2.90 -11.11 29.58
CA VAL A 221 3.89 -10.06 29.80
C VAL A 221 4.64 -9.76 28.51
N VAL A 222 5.05 -10.81 27.79
CA VAL A 222 5.77 -10.70 26.52
C VAL A 222 4.84 -10.15 25.44
N SER A 223 3.60 -10.64 25.34
CA SER A 223 2.60 -10.13 24.39
C SER A 223 2.32 -8.65 24.60
N LYS A 224 2.13 -8.22 25.86
CA LYS A 224 1.92 -6.82 26.21
C LYS A 224 3.11 -5.95 25.76
N LYS A 225 4.35 -6.37 26.05
CA LYS A 225 5.56 -5.64 25.63
C LYS A 225 5.63 -5.52 24.11
N LYS A 226 5.44 -6.62 23.38
CA LYS A 226 5.47 -6.65 21.90
C LYS A 226 4.39 -5.77 21.27
N VAL A 227 3.17 -5.81 21.79
CA VAL A 227 2.07 -4.96 21.33
C VAL A 227 2.32 -3.48 21.62
N LEU A 228 2.90 -3.16 22.78
CA LEU A 228 3.31 -1.79 23.11
C LEU A 228 4.39 -1.27 22.17
N TYR A 229 5.41 -2.08 21.89
CA TYR A 229 6.48 -1.75 20.94
C TYR A 229 5.91 -1.45 19.55
N LEU A 230 5.03 -2.32 19.04
CA LEU A 230 4.36 -2.09 17.75
C LEU A 230 3.54 -0.80 17.76
N LEU A 231 2.81 -0.53 18.86
CA LEU A 231 2.03 0.69 19.00
C LEU A 231 2.92 1.94 19.02
N GLU A 232 4.07 1.89 19.68
CA GLU A 232 5.06 2.98 19.64
C GLU A 232 5.59 3.19 18.22
N LYS A 233 5.81 2.11 17.45
CA LYS A 233 6.27 2.21 16.05
C LYS A 233 5.22 2.86 15.18
N LEU A 234 3.97 2.46 15.32
CA LEU A 234 2.86 3.11 14.62
C LEU A 234 2.65 4.56 15.04
N LYS A 235 2.97 4.92 16.30
CA LYS A 235 2.95 6.31 16.78
C LYS A 235 4.12 7.15 16.27
N SER A 236 5.23 6.54 15.87
CA SER A 236 6.40 7.24 15.32
C SER A 236 6.17 7.72 13.88
N TYR A 237 5.06 7.31 13.26
CA TYR A 237 4.63 7.77 11.95
C TYR A 237 4.24 9.25 11.96
N SER A 238 4.83 10.02 11.05
CA SER A 238 4.49 11.42 10.82
C SER A 238 3.66 11.55 9.56
N VAL A 239 2.44 12.09 9.69
CA VAL A 239 1.55 12.39 8.55
C VAL A 239 2.14 13.48 7.65
N MET A 240 2.95 14.39 8.21
CA MET A 240 3.55 15.47 7.41
C MET A 240 4.69 14.98 6.50
N THR A 241 5.41 13.94 6.92
CA THR A 241 6.57 13.42 6.20
C THR A 241 6.31 12.03 5.61
N HIS A 242 5.11 11.48 5.80
CA HIS A 242 4.66 10.13 5.42
C HIS A 242 5.70 9.01 5.70
N THR A 243 6.43 9.13 6.80
CA THR A 243 7.58 8.29 7.14
C THR A 243 7.58 7.94 8.63
N PHE A 244 8.12 6.77 8.95
CA PHE A 244 8.35 6.35 10.32
C PHE A 244 9.68 6.91 10.83
N ARG A 245 9.69 7.47 12.04
CA ARG A 245 10.94 7.83 12.70
C ARG A 245 11.66 6.55 13.14
N LYS A 246 12.95 6.42 12.82
CA LYS A 246 13.81 5.34 13.31
C LYS A 246 13.77 5.32 14.83
N MET A 247 13.32 4.20 15.42
CA MET A 247 13.48 3.97 16.84
C MET A 247 14.87 3.42 17.12
N LYS A 248 15.46 3.79 18.25
CA LYS A 248 16.64 3.09 18.75
C LYS A 248 16.19 1.69 19.15
N GLU A 249 16.82 0.67 18.58
CA GLU A 249 16.59 -0.76 18.86
C GLU A 249 17.11 -1.15 20.25
N THR A 250 16.71 -0.45 21.31
CA THR A 250 17.11 -0.82 22.69
C THR A 250 16.39 -2.07 23.20
N PHE A 251 15.42 -2.61 22.46
CA PHE A 251 14.57 -3.71 22.90
C PHE A 251 14.99 -5.09 22.37
N GLU A 252 15.87 -5.18 21.36
CA GLU A 252 16.32 -6.49 20.85
C GLU A 252 17.29 -7.20 21.81
N ASP A 253 18.09 -6.46 22.57
CA ASP A 253 19.05 -7.02 23.54
C ASP A 253 18.38 -7.67 24.78
N GLU A 254 17.15 -7.29 25.15
CA GLU A 254 16.42 -7.92 26.26
C GLU A 254 15.75 -9.25 25.86
N HIS A 255 15.62 -9.55 24.57
CA HIS A 255 14.94 -10.75 24.09
C HIS A 255 15.84 -12.00 24.07
N ALA A 256 17.16 -11.82 24.02
CA ALA A 256 18.11 -12.93 24.10
C ALA A 256 18.23 -13.50 25.52
N SER A 257 18.07 -12.67 26.56
CA SER A 257 18.24 -13.10 27.95
C SER A 257 17.02 -13.85 28.52
N VAL A 258 15.80 -13.46 28.15
CA VAL A 258 14.57 -14.07 28.70
C VAL A 258 14.34 -15.50 28.17
N TYR A 259 14.78 -15.82 26.95
CA TYR A 259 14.74 -17.20 26.44
C TYR A 259 15.84 -18.09 27.03
N GLN A 260 16.97 -17.52 27.47
CA GLN A 260 18.02 -18.30 28.16
C GLN A 260 17.59 -18.69 29.58
N ASP A 261 16.88 -17.83 30.31
CA ASP A 261 16.42 -18.15 31.68
C ASP A 261 15.34 -19.25 31.71
N ALA A 262 14.42 -19.28 30.74
CA ALA A 262 13.41 -20.33 30.65
C ALA A 262 13.99 -21.70 30.21
N SER A 263 15.11 -21.70 29.48
CA SER A 263 15.83 -22.90 29.06
C SER A 263 16.73 -23.47 30.17
N ASN A 264 17.29 -22.62 31.03
CA ASN A 264 18.22 -23.04 32.08
C ASN A 264 17.54 -23.60 33.34
N GLN A 265 16.23 -23.38 33.51
CA GLN A 265 15.47 -23.96 34.63
C GLN A 265 15.03 -25.41 34.43
N LYS A 266 15.20 -26.01 33.24
CA LYS A 266 14.79 -27.40 32.95
C LYS A 266 15.92 -28.44 32.99
N THR A 267 17.15 -28.05 33.34
CA THR A 267 18.33 -28.94 33.25
C THR A 267 19.06 -29.15 34.58
N ILE A 268 18.36 -29.02 35.72
CA ILE A 268 18.89 -29.44 37.02
C ILE A 268 17.79 -30.24 37.74
N MET A 269 17.64 -31.52 37.39
CA MET A 269 17.03 -32.59 38.20
C MET A 269 17.17 -33.89 37.42
N ASN A 270 18.39 -34.44 37.39
CA ASN A 270 18.67 -35.86 37.29
C ASN A 270 20.16 -36.10 37.55
N LYS A 271 20.48 -36.31 38.82
CA LYS A 271 21.57 -37.19 39.27
C LYS A 271 21.22 -37.71 40.65
#